data_AF-A0AAV8WK40-F1
#
_entry.id   AF-A0AAV8WK40-F1
#
_cell.length_a   1.000
_cell.length_b   1.000
_cell.length_c   1.000
_cell.angle_alpha   90.00
_cell.angle_beta   90.00
_cell.angle_gamma   90.00
#
_symmetry.space_group_name_H-M   'P 1'
#
loop_
_entity.id
_entity.type
_entity.pdbx_description
1 polymer ?
#
loop_
_entity_poly.entity_id
_entity_poly.type
_entity_poly.pdbx_seq_one_letter_code
_entity_poly.pdbx_strand_id
1 'polypeptide(L)'
;MGGSLGSSPEFNKDISNNVSPKAGADYFTRKLKNEITRIESMCDEWSKYKDQNDYPEEANDMIDVAIGQSKLLISKKFQQFRSLIEQCRSCEYIEKPITCKDLHGFWDMIYMQVEDLNKRFNRLGILKANDWQEVVPEKKPVVKRGRGRPKKASASSTLKNLIKAARNKKKSNDEGEIP
;
A
#
# COMPACT_ATOMS: atom_id res chain seq x y z
N MET A 1 29.03 -1.69 -0.62
CA MET A 1 28.75 -2.34 -1.91
C MET A 1 27.31 -2.04 -2.27
N GLY A 2 27.11 -1.21 -3.31
CA GLY A 2 25.82 -0.62 -3.66
C GLY A 2 24.82 -1.65 -4.17
N GLY A 3 23.60 -1.57 -3.66
CA GLY A 3 22.45 -2.28 -4.23
C GLY A 3 22.04 -1.58 -5.53
N SER A 4 22.28 -2.26 -6.65
CA SER A 4 21.70 -1.89 -7.94
C SER A 4 20.19 -2.13 -7.87
N LEU A 5 19.41 -1.05 -7.87
CA LEU A 5 17.98 -1.08 -8.16
C LEU A 5 17.84 -1.56 -9.60
N GLY A 6 17.67 -2.87 -9.77
CA GLY A 6 17.46 -3.48 -11.07
C GLY A 6 16.17 -2.96 -11.70
N SER A 7 16.30 -2.12 -12.71
CA SER A 7 15.22 -1.75 -13.61
C SER A 7 14.59 -3.01 -14.22
N SER A 8 13.27 -3.18 -14.06
CA SER A 8 12.50 -4.29 -14.63
C SER A 8 12.72 -4.40 -16.15
N PRO A 9 12.76 -5.60 -16.77
CA PRO A 9 12.93 -5.76 -18.23
C PRO A 9 11.91 -4.97 -19.07
N GLU A 10 10.72 -4.70 -18.54
CA GLU A 10 9.71 -3.83 -19.17
C GLU A 10 10.16 -2.36 -19.23
N PHE A 11 10.91 -1.89 -18.24
CA PHE A 11 11.40 -0.51 -18.12
C PHE A 11 12.27 -0.09 -19.32
N ASN A 12 13.17 -0.97 -19.77
CA ASN A 12 14.05 -0.67 -20.90
C ASN A 12 13.33 -0.77 -22.25
N LYS A 13 12.32 -1.64 -22.36
CA LYS A 13 11.56 -1.86 -23.59
C LYS A 13 10.57 -0.73 -23.86
N ASP A 14 9.95 -0.20 -22.80
CA ASP A 14 8.96 0.89 -22.91
C ASP A 14 9.61 2.23 -23.25
N ILE A 15 10.83 2.49 -22.75
CA ILE A 15 11.62 3.69 -23.06
C ILE A 15 12.23 3.61 -24.47
N SER A 16 12.78 2.47 -24.89
CA SER A 16 13.41 2.34 -26.21
C SER A 16 12.42 2.49 -27.37
N ASN A 17 11.14 2.16 -27.15
CA ASN A 17 10.11 2.17 -28.18
C ASN A 17 9.37 3.52 -28.32
N ASN A 18 9.44 4.40 -27.32
CA ASN A 18 8.72 5.69 -27.30
C ASN A 18 9.68 6.88 -27.37
N VAL A 19 10.37 7.00 -28.51
CA VAL A 19 11.46 7.99 -28.71
C VAL A 19 10.94 9.42 -28.83
N SER A 20 9.64 9.64 -29.11
CA SER A 20 9.04 10.98 -29.24
C SER A 20 7.89 11.21 -28.25
N PRO A 21 7.64 12.48 -27.84
CA PRO A 21 6.54 12.83 -26.94
C PRO A 21 5.18 12.30 -27.43
N LYS A 22 4.91 12.41 -28.74
CA LYS A 22 3.68 11.90 -29.35
C LYS A 22 3.56 10.38 -29.26
N ALA A 23 4.64 9.64 -29.57
CA ALA A 23 4.63 8.18 -29.46
C ALA A 23 4.38 7.72 -28.01
N GLY A 24 5.06 8.34 -27.04
CA GLY A 24 4.86 8.06 -25.62
C GLY A 24 3.43 8.39 -25.16
N ALA A 25 2.88 9.55 -25.57
CA ALA A 25 1.51 9.92 -25.25
C ALA A 25 0.49 8.91 -25.81
N ASP A 26 0.67 8.45 -27.05
CA ASP A 26 -0.22 7.48 -27.68
C ASP A 26 -0.12 6.09 -27.03
N TYR A 27 1.08 5.68 -26.62
CA TYR A 27 1.29 4.46 -25.83
C TYR A 27 0.51 4.52 -24.50
N PHE A 28 0.72 5.57 -23.71
CA PHE A 28 0.06 5.70 -22.41
C PHE A 28 -1.45 5.93 -22.54
N THR A 29 -1.92 6.58 -23.62
CA THR A 29 -3.35 6.70 -23.92
C THR A 29 -4.00 5.31 -24.03
N ARG A 30 -3.39 4.41 -24.82
CA ARG A 30 -3.89 3.04 -24.99
C ARG A 30 -3.80 2.24 -23.69
N LYS A 31 -2.66 2.32 -22.99
CA LYS A 31 -2.46 1.61 -21.72
C LYS A 31 -3.49 2.04 -20.66
N LEU A 32 -3.72 3.34 -20.53
CA LEU A 32 -4.72 3.89 -19.62
C LEU A 32 -6.14 3.46 -19.98
N LYS A 33 -6.50 3.48 -21.28
CA LYS A 33 -7.81 3.03 -21.73
C LYS A 33 -8.05 1.55 -21.37
N ASN A 34 -7.05 0.70 -21.62
CA ASN A 34 -7.14 -0.73 -21.30
C ASN A 34 -7.36 -0.96 -19.80
N GLU A 35 -6.60 -0.26 -18.93
CA GLU A 35 -6.78 -0.40 -17.48
C GLU A 35 -8.14 0.13 -17.00
N ILE A 36 -8.64 1.23 -17.57
CA ILE A 36 -10.00 1.72 -17.27
C ILE A 36 -11.03 0.65 -17.56
N THR A 37 -11.04 0.13 -18.79
CA THR A 37 -12.01 -0.87 -19.20
C THR A 37 -11.92 -2.13 -18.34
N ARG A 38 -10.71 -2.58 -17.99
CA ARG A 38 -10.51 -3.73 -17.12
C ARG A 38 -11.09 -3.50 -15.72
N ILE A 39 -10.82 -2.34 -15.12
CA ILE A 39 -11.30 -2.00 -13.78
C ILE A 39 -12.82 -1.79 -13.77
N GLU A 40 -13.38 -1.11 -14.79
CA GLU A 40 -14.82 -0.93 -14.94
C GLU A 40 -15.55 -2.27 -15.08
N SER A 41 -15.04 -3.18 -15.93
CA SER A 41 -15.60 -4.53 -16.08
C SER A 41 -15.64 -5.28 -14.75
N MET A 42 -14.55 -5.19 -13.97
CA MET A 42 -14.50 -5.82 -12.64
C MET A 42 -15.52 -5.18 -11.68
N CYS A 43 -15.67 -3.85 -11.69
CA CYS A 43 -16.71 -3.18 -10.91
C CYS A 43 -18.11 -3.65 -11.31
N ASP A 44 -18.40 -3.77 -12.61
CA ASP A 44 -19.71 -4.17 -13.12
C ASP A 44 -20.03 -5.62 -12.75
N GLU A 45 -19.06 -6.52 -12.82
CA GLU A 45 -19.20 -7.91 -12.37
C GLU A 45 -19.56 -8.00 -10.89
N TRP A 46 -18.87 -7.23 -10.04
CA TRP A 46 -19.15 -7.21 -8.60
C TRP A 46 -20.46 -6.48 -8.27
N SER A 47 -20.82 -5.43 -9.00
CA SER A 47 -22.11 -4.75 -8.86
C SER A 47 -23.26 -5.69 -9.24
N LYS A 48 -23.13 -6.42 -10.35
CA LYS A 48 -24.14 -7.40 -10.76
C LYS A 48 -24.25 -8.54 -9.76
N TYR A 49 -23.13 -9.03 -9.23
CA TYR A 49 -23.13 -10.04 -8.18
C TYR A 49 -23.89 -9.53 -6.95
N LYS A 50 -23.66 -8.26 -6.57
CA LYS A 50 -24.32 -7.56 -5.47
C LYS A 50 -25.85 -7.58 -5.60
N ASP A 51 -26.35 -7.33 -6.81
CA ASP A 51 -27.79 -7.23 -7.10
C ASP A 51 -28.50 -8.59 -7.17
N GLN A 52 -27.76 -9.68 -7.41
CA GLN A 52 -28.32 -11.00 -7.76
C GLN A 52 -28.20 -12.06 -6.66
N ASN A 53 -27.46 -11.79 -5.59
CA ASN A 53 -27.13 -12.79 -4.57
C ASN A 53 -27.41 -12.25 -3.17
N ASP A 54 -27.59 -13.17 -2.23
CA ASP A 54 -27.64 -12.88 -0.79
C ASP A 54 -26.30 -13.23 -0.14
N TYR A 55 -25.80 -12.37 0.74
CA TYR A 55 -24.51 -12.49 1.41
C TYR A 55 -24.49 -11.60 2.67
N PRO A 56 -23.56 -11.83 3.61
CA PRO A 56 -23.50 -11.03 4.84
C PRO A 56 -23.32 -9.53 4.58
N GLU A 57 -23.87 -8.68 5.46
CA GLU A 57 -23.73 -7.21 5.36
C GLU A 57 -22.26 -6.77 5.26
N GLU A 58 -21.36 -7.43 5.98
CA GLU A 58 -19.92 -7.14 5.92
C GLU A 58 -19.34 -7.38 4.51
N ALA A 59 -19.85 -8.36 3.76
CA ALA A 59 -19.47 -8.57 2.37
C ALA A 59 -19.99 -7.46 1.44
N ASN A 60 -21.18 -6.92 1.72
CA ASN A 60 -21.74 -5.76 1.02
C ASN A 60 -20.79 -4.55 1.13
N ASP A 61 -20.40 -4.22 2.36
CA ASP A 61 -19.50 -3.11 2.65
C ASP A 61 -18.14 -3.29 1.97
N MET A 62 -17.59 -4.50 1.99
CA MET A 62 -16.30 -4.79 1.33
C MET A 62 -16.38 -4.57 -0.19
N ILE A 63 -17.47 -5.00 -0.83
CA ILE A 63 -17.72 -4.79 -2.26
C ILE A 63 -17.88 -3.30 -2.55
N ASP A 64 -18.71 -2.59 -1.78
CA ASP A 64 -18.96 -1.16 -1.99
C ASP A 64 -17.71 -0.33 -1.85
N VAL A 65 -16.88 -0.62 -0.85
CA VAL A 65 -15.59 0.07 -0.69
C VAL A 65 -14.66 -0.23 -1.87
N ALA A 66 -14.61 -1.47 -2.39
CA ALA A 66 -13.78 -1.80 -3.55
C ALA A 66 -14.25 -1.07 -4.83
N ILE A 67 -15.56 -1.04 -5.08
CA ILE A 67 -16.14 -0.31 -6.22
C ILE A 67 -15.92 1.20 -6.06
N GLY A 68 -16.14 1.75 -4.86
CA GLY A 68 -15.93 3.17 -4.56
C GLY A 68 -14.48 3.60 -4.77
N GLN A 69 -13.52 2.81 -4.30
CA GLN A 69 -12.09 3.07 -4.51
C GLN A 69 -11.70 3.01 -5.99
N SER A 70 -12.26 2.05 -6.75
CA SER A 70 -12.06 1.96 -8.20
C SER A 70 -12.54 3.23 -8.92
N LYS A 71 -13.76 3.67 -8.60
CA LYS A 71 -14.36 4.89 -9.17
C LYS A 71 -13.55 6.13 -8.80
N LEU A 72 -13.00 6.19 -7.59
CA LEU A 72 -12.14 7.29 -7.15
C LEU A 72 -10.81 7.29 -7.92
N LEU A 73 -10.18 6.13 -8.10
CA LEU A 73 -8.95 5.99 -8.87
C LEU A 73 -9.15 6.48 -10.31
N ILE A 74 -10.24 6.05 -10.96
CA ILE A 74 -10.58 6.44 -12.33
C ILE A 74 -10.91 7.93 -12.44
N SER A 75 -11.78 8.46 -11.56
CA SER A 75 -12.23 9.85 -11.63
C SER A 75 -11.19 10.87 -11.18
N LYS A 76 -10.18 10.46 -10.41
CA LYS A 76 -9.13 11.36 -9.90
C LYS A 76 -7.79 11.09 -10.55
N LYS A 77 -7.17 9.96 -10.26
CA LYS A 77 -5.78 9.69 -10.67
C LYS A 77 -5.67 9.46 -12.17
N PHE A 78 -6.57 8.70 -12.75
CA PHE A 78 -6.56 8.47 -14.19
C PHE A 78 -6.94 9.73 -14.97
N GLN A 79 -7.87 10.57 -14.47
CA GLN A 79 -8.15 11.87 -15.09
C GLN A 79 -6.91 12.79 -15.05
N GLN A 80 -6.20 12.86 -13.93
CA GLN A 80 -4.93 13.59 -13.85
C GLN A 80 -3.91 13.05 -14.87
N PHE A 81 -3.83 11.74 -15.04
CA PHE A 81 -2.91 11.16 -16.02
C PHE A 81 -3.30 11.49 -17.46
N ARG A 82 -4.59 11.49 -17.79
CA ARG A 82 -5.07 11.94 -19.12
C ARG A 82 -4.58 13.35 -19.43
N SER A 83 -4.72 14.28 -18.47
CA SER A 83 -4.23 15.65 -18.66
C SER A 83 -2.72 15.71 -18.92
N LEU A 84 -1.92 14.92 -18.21
CA LEU A 84 -0.47 14.85 -18.43
C LEU A 84 -0.13 14.26 -19.81
N ILE A 85 -0.86 13.24 -20.26
CA ILE A 85 -0.68 12.65 -21.59
C ILE A 85 -0.95 13.69 -22.69
N GLU A 86 -2.03 14.48 -22.55
CA GLU A 86 -2.33 15.55 -23.51
C GLU A 86 -1.26 16.65 -23.52
N GLN A 87 -0.79 17.08 -22.34
CA GLN A 87 0.29 18.07 -22.21
C GLN A 87 1.59 17.58 -22.86
N CYS A 88 1.90 16.28 -22.72
CA CYS A 88 3.05 15.66 -23.39
C CYS A 88 2.87 15.61 -24.91
N ARG A 89 1.65 15.36 -25.40
CA ARG A 89 1.34 15.32 -26.83
C ARG A 89 1.44 16.69 -27.50
N SER A 90 0.93 17.73 -26.84
CA SER A 90 0.87 19.09 -27.38
C SER A 90 2.17 19.88 -27.20
N CYS A 91 3.10 19.40 -26.37
CA CYS A 91 4.26 20.16 -25.92
C CYS A 91 3.86 21.52 -25.33
N GLU A 92 2.77 21.56 -24.55
CA GLU A 92 2.09 22.79 -24.10
C GLU A 92 3.03 23.78 -23.38
N TYR A 93 4.06 23.27 -22.70
CA TYR A 93 5.03 24.05 -21.94
C TYR A 93 6.42 23.94 -22.56
N ILE A 94 6.84 24.96 -23.32
CA ILE A 94 8.13 24.98 -24.01
C ILE A 94 9.31 25.00 -23.02
N GLU A 95 9.18 25.73 -21.90
CA GLU A 95 10.24 25.84 -20.90
C GLU A 95 10.36 24.61 -19.98
N LYS A 96 9.26 23.88 -19.76
CA LYS A 96 9.20 22.67 -18.91
C LYS A 96 8.24 21.63 -19.51
N PRO A 97 8.63 20.99 -20.64
CA PRO A 97 7.76 20.04 -21.31
C PRO A 97 7.59 18.78 -20.46
N ILE A 98 6.36 18.24 -20.46
CA ILE A 98 6.13 16.89 -19.93
C ILE A 98 6.79 15.89 -20.87
N THR A 99 7.73 15.12 -20.34
CA THR A 99 8.47 14.11 -21.10
C THR A 99 7.84 12.73 -20.94
N CYS A 100 8.20 11.79 -21.83
CA CYS A 100 7.79 10.39 -21.68
C CYS A 100 8.26 9.78 -20.34
N LYS A 101 9.36 10.27 -19.78
CA LYS A 101 9.86 9.84 -18.46
C LYS A 101 8.94 10.29 -17.33
N ASP A 102 8.41 11.51 -17.42
CA ASP A 102 7.44 12.03 -16.43
C ASP A 102 6.14 11.21 -16.48
N LEU A 103 5.66 10.87 -17.69
CA LEU A 103 4.51 9.99 -17.86
C LEU A 103 4.74 8.62 -17.24
N HIS A 104 5.92 8.02 -17.44
CA HIS A 104 6.26 6.73 -16.85
C HIS A 104 6.28 6.79 -15.32
N GLY A 105 6.93 7.79 -14.74
CA GLY A 105 6.97 7.94 -13.29
C GLY A 105 5.58 8.11 -12.67
N PHE A 106 4.70 8.88 -13.33
CA PHE A 106 3.32 9.02 -12.88
C PHE A 106 2.52 7.72 -13.03
N TRP A 107 2.76 6.98 -14.12
CA TRP A 107 2.16 5.67 -14.34
C TRP A 107 2.54 4.68 -13.24
N ASP A 108 3.82 4.59 -12.88
CA ASP A 108 4.29 3.67 -11.82
C ASP A 108 3.58 3.97 -10.48
N MET A 109 3.44 5.26 -10.14
CA MET A 109 2.71 5.68 -8.95
C MET A 109 1.25 5.23 -8.98
N ILE A 110 0.57 5.40 -10.12
CA ILE A 110 -0.81 4.98 -10.30
C ILE A 110 -0.93 3.45 -10.25
N TYR A 111 0.00 2.75 -10.88
CA TYR A 111 -0.04 1.32 -11.04
C TYR A 111 0.06 0.60 -9.68
N MET A 112 0.82 1.12 -8.72
CA MET A 112 0.78 0.62 -7.34
C MET A 112 -0.63 0.63 -6.74
N GLN A 113 -1.42 1.68 -7.00
CA GLN A 113 -2.82 1.74 -6.53
C GLN A 113 -3.72 0.75 -7.28
N VAL A 114 -3.45 0.51 -8.57
CA VAL A 114 -4.13 -0.52 -9.36
C VAL A 114 -3.83 -1.91 -8.81
N GLU A 115 -2.58 -2.19 -8.40
CA GLU A 115 -2.21 -3.47 -7.80
C GLU A 115 -2.91 -3.70 -6.45
N ASP A 116 -2.97 -2.68 -5.60
CA ASP A 116 -3.69 -2.77 -4.33
C ASP A 116 -5.20 -2.99 -4.54
N LEU A 117 -5.77 -2.34 -5.56
CA LEU A 117 -7.15 -2.57 -5.96
C LEU A 117 -7.37 -4.01 -6.43
N ASN A 118 -6.47 -4.54 -7.28
CA ASN A 118 -6.52 -5.92 -7.74
C ASN A 118 -6.46 -6.92 -6.58
N LYS A 119 -5.59 -6.70 -5.59
CA LYS A 119 -5.53 -7.53 -4.37
C LYS A 119 -6.86 -7.52 -3.62
N ARG A 120 -7.53 -6.37 -3.56
CA ARG A 120 -8.83 -6.21 -2.89
C ARG A 120 -9.92 -7.02 -3.58
N PHE A 121 -10.02 -6.95 -4.91
CA PHE A 121 -10.96 -7.76 -5.67
C PHE A 121 -10.64 -9.25 -5.64
N ASN A 122 -9.35 -9.64 -5.64
CA ASN A 122 -8.95 -11.02 -5.46
C ASN A 122 -9.40 -11.54 -4.08
N ARG A 123 -9.21 -10.76 -3.01
CA ARG A 123 -9.72 -11.10 -1.67
C ARG A 123 -11.24 -11.33 -1.67
N LEU A 124 -12.00 -10.48 -2.34
CA LEU A 124 -13.45 -10.69 -2.50
C LEU A 124 -13.74 -12.01 -3.21
N GLY A 125 -13.00 -12.35 -4.27
CA GLY A 125 -13.12 -13.62 -4.97
C GLY A 125 -12.85 -14.83 -4.07
N ILE A 126 -11.81 -14.76 -3.23
CA ILE A 126 -11.48 -15.80 -2.25
C ILE A 126 -12.59 -15.97 -1.20
N LEU A 127 -13.09 -14.85 -0.65
CA LEU A 127 -14.18 -14.89 0.33
C LEU A 127 -15.45 -15.47 -0.27
N LYS A 128 -15.82 -15.03 -1.48
CA LYS A 128 -16.95 -15.57 -2.22
C LYS A 128 -16.84 -17.09 -2.44
N ALA A 129 -15.63 -17.58 -2.74
CA ALA A 129 -15.39 -19.02 -2.91
C ALA A 129 -15.42 -19.82 -1.58
N ASN A 130 -15.36 -19.13 -0.44
CA ASN A 130 -15.37 -19.72 0.90
C ASN A 130 -16.62 -19.32 1.71
N ASP A 131 -17.76 -19.13 1.02
CA ASP A 131 -19.05 -18.76 1.63
C ASP A 131 -18.96 -17.56 2.58
N TRP A 132 -18.15 -16.57 2.20
CA TRP A 132 -17.88 -15.34 2.97
C TRP A 132 -17.24 -15.56 4.34
N GLN A 133 -16.70 -16.74 4.61
CA GLN A 133 -15.94 -17.00 5.82
C GLN A 133 -14.52 -16.48 5.68
N GLU A 134 -14.08 -15.72 6.68
CA GLU A 134 -12.71 -15.20 6.69
C GLU A 134 -11.72 -16.37 6.69
N VAL A 135 -10.83 -16.37 5.70
CA VAL A 135 -9.72 -17.31 5.64
C VAL A 135 -8.73 -16.90 6.71
N VAL A 136 -8.98 -17.32 7.95
CA VAL A 136 -7.99 -17.23 9.02
C VAL A 136 -6.85 -18.13 8.56
N PRO A 137 -5.65 -17.60 8.26
CA PRO A 137 -4.54 -18.47 7.96
C PRO A 137 -4.38 -19.36 9.18
N GLU A 138 -4.58 -20.67 9.01
CA GLU A 138 -4.30 -21.64 10.05
C GLU A 138 -2.93 -21.26 10.57
N LYS A 139 -2.88 -20.83 11.84
CA LYS A 139 -1.61 -20.75 12.55
C LYS A 139 -1.14 -22.20 12.54
N LYS A 140 -0.33 -22.57 11.55
CA LYS A 140 0.46 -23.80 11.60
C LYS A 140 0.99 -23.78 13.02
N PRO A 141 0.68 -24.78 13.86
CA PRO A 141 1.21 -24.80 15.20
C PRO A 141 2.71 -24.71 14.99
N VAL A 142 3.27 -23.55 15.31
CA VAL A 142 4.70 -23.39 15.39
C VAL A 142 4.99 -24.33 16.54
N VAL A 143 5.36 -25.56 16.19
CA VAL A 143 5.98 -26.49 17.12
C VAL A 143 7.12 -25.66 17.65
N LYS A 144 6.92 -25.15 18.87
CA LYS A 144 7.94 -24.48 19.64
C LYS A 144 8.97 -25.56 19.91
N ARG A 145 9.82 -25.85 18.92
CA ARG A 145 11.16 -26.35 19.19
C ARG A 145 11.75 -25.29 20.09
N GLY A 146 11.84 -25.62 21.37
CA GLY A 146 12.33 -24.75 22.41
C GLY A 146 13.72 -24.27 22.05
N ARG A 147 13.81 -23.16 21.33
CA ARG A 147 14.98 -22.31 21.35
C ARG A 147 14.73 -21.35 22.50
N GLY A 148 15.45 -21.61 23.59
CA GLY A 148 15.46 -20.78 24.78
C GLY A 148 15.56 -19.32 24.36
N ARG A 149 14.51 -18.57 24.66
CA ARG A 149 14.52 -17.12 24.58
C ARG A 149 15.60 -16.66 25.56
N PRO A 150 16.63 -15.89 25.16
CA PRO A 150 17.37 -15.14 26.14
C PRO A 150 16.35 -14.21 26.78
N LYS A 151 16.11 -14.39 28.08
CA LYS A 151 15.24 -13.52 28.86
C LYS A 151 15.70 -12.08 28.58
N LYS A 152 14.80 -11.22 28.08
CA LYS A 152 14.99 -9.78 28.24
C LYS A 152 15.23 -9.59 29.73
N ALA A 153 16.44 -9.17 30.10
CA ALA A 153 16.70 -8.75 31.46
C ALA A 153 15.70 -7.62 31.73
N SER A 154 14.70 -7.92 32.56
CA SER A 154 14.01 -6.91 33.31
C SER A 154 15.12 -6.13 34.01
N ALA A 155 15.34 -4.88 33.64
CA ALA A 155 16.22 -3.98 34.37
C ALA A 155 15.55 -3.70 35.73
N SER A 156 15.57 -4.71 36.59
CA SER A 156 15.13 -4.65 37.96
C SER A 156 16.33 -4.21 38.78
N SER A 157 16.26 -2.94 39.14
CA SER A 157 16.38 -2.51 40.52
C SER A 157 17.76 -2.30 41.16
N THR A 158 18.87 -2.22 40.44
CA THR A 158 20.06 -1.56 41.03
C THR A 158 19.79 -0.07 41.26
N LEU A 159 19.18 0.63 40.28
CA LEU A 159 18.83 2.04 40.41
C LEU A 159 17.71 2.27 41.45
N LYS A 160 16.71 1.39 41.51
CA LYS A 160 15.64 1.49 42.53
C LYS A 160 16.16 1.25 43.95
N ASN A 161 17.11 0.32 44.13
CA ASN A 161 17.73 0.07 45.43
C ASN A 161 18.64 1.22 45.86
N LEU A 162 19.39 1.82 44.93
CA LEU A 162 20.21 3.01 45.20
C LEU A 162 19.36 4.24 45.58
N ILE A 163 18.23 4.47 44.88
CA ILE A 163 17.29 5.55 45.21
C ILE A 163 16.67 5.34 46.61
N LYS A 164 16.32 4.10 46.97
CA LYS A 164 15.76 3.78 48.29
C LYS A 164 16.80 3.95 49.41
N ALA A 165 18.06 3.58 49.16
CA ALA A 165 19.16 3.77 50.11
C ALA A 165 19.49 5.25 50.34
N ALA A 166 19.47 6.09 49.30
CA ALA A 166 19.69 7.54 49.42
C ALA A 166 18.57 8.23 50.21
N ARG A 167 17.31 7.78 50.05
CA ARG A 167 16.16 8.30 50.81
C ARG A 167 16.20 7.93 52.29
N ASN A 168 16.71 6.74 52.65
CA ASN A 168 16.87 6.32 54.04
C ASN A 168 18.04 7.02 54.73
N LYS A 169 19.15 7.29 54.02
CA LYS A 169 20.28 8.07 54.57
C LYS A 169 19.93 9.53 54.88
N LYS A 170 18.94 10.10 54.20
CA LYS A 170 18.46 11.47 54.46
C LYS A 170 17.45 11.57 55.61
N LYS A 171 16.90 10.44 56.07
CA LYS A 171 15.97 10.37 57.22
C LYS A 171 16.65 10.05 58.56
N SER A 172 17.91 9.61 58.55
CA SER A 172 18.68 9.30 59.75
C SER A 172 19.71 10.40 60.14
N ASN A 173 19.66 11.55 59.48
CA ASN A 173 20.60 12.67 59.70
C ASN A 173 19.90 13.95 60.19
N ASP A 174 18.65 13.85 60.67
CA ASP A 174 17.86 14.96 61.22
C ASP A 174 17.31 14.68 62.64
N GLU A 175 17.81 13.62 63.28
CA GLU A 175 17.49 13.26 64.68
C GLU A 175 18.82 12.99 65.39
N GLY A 176 19.53 14.04 65.83
CA GLY A 176 20.72 13.87 66.65
C GLY A 176 21.77 15.00 66.70
N GLU A 177 21.37 16.27 66.83
CA GLU A 177 22.16 17.36 67.45
C GLU A 177 21.13 18.48 67.71
N ILE A 178 20.85 18.94 68.93
CA ILE A 178 21.74 19.54 69.95
C ILE A 178 21.06 19.40 71.35
N PRO A 179 21.75 19.56 72.50
CA PRO A 179 22.50 20.78 72.86
C PRO A 179 24.03 20.59 72.98
#